data_AF-A0A212KW03-F1
#
_entry.id   AF-A0A212KW03-F1
#
_cell.length_a   1.000
_cell.length_b   1.000
_cell.length_c   1.000
_cell.angle_alpha   90.00
_cell.angle_beta   90.00
_cell.angle_gamma   90.00
#
_symmetry.space_group_name_H-M   'P 1'
#
loop_
_entity.id
_entity.type
_entity.pdbx_description
1 polymer ?
#
loop_
_entity_poly.entity_id
_entity_poly.type
_entity_poly.pdbx_seq_one_letter_code
_entity_poly.pdbx_strand_id
1 'polypeptide(L)' 'MHYILVHGSWHGALCWEKVAPFLEQKSHTVECVDLPGYEKVATPAQVTYQDYYDHIEEILLQV' A
#
# COMPACT_ATOMS: atom_id res chain seq x y z
N MET A 1 -8.14 -15.67 -1.13
CA MET A 1 -7.68 -14.85 0.01
C MET A 1 -7.28 -13.50 -0.55
N HIS A 2 -7.55 -12.44 0.20
CA HIS A 2 -7.22 -11.07 -0.20
C HIS A 2 -5.96 -10.62 0.54
N TYR A 3 -5.01 -10.03 -0.18
CA TYR A 3 -3.73 -9.55 0.36
C TYR A 3 -3.60 -8.06 0.10
N ILE A 4 -3.32 -7.31 1.17
CA ILE A 4 -2.93 -5.90 1.08
C ILE A 4 -1.43 -5.84 1.34
N LEU A 5 -0.67 -5.35 0.36
CA LEU A 5 0.79 -5.26 0.40
C LEU A 5 1.22 -3.82 0.69
N VAL A 6 1.65 -3.58 1.92
CA VAL A 6 2.12 -2.27 2.39
C VAL A 6 3.64 -2.20 2.26
N HIS A 7 4.16 -1.19 1.56
CA HIS A 7 5.60 -1.00 1.39
C HIS A 7 6.28 -0.40 2.63
N GLY A 8 7.61 -0.49 2.69
CA GLY A 8 8.42 0.17 3.72
C GLY A 8 8.84 1.59 3.33
N SER A 9 9.53 2.30 4.23
CA SER A 9 10.01 3.66 3.95
C SER A 9 10.84 3.74 2.66
N TRP A 10 10.72 4.87 1.95
CA TRP A 10 11.43 5.17 0.68
C TRP A 10 11.13 4.24 -0.50
N HIS A 11 10.05 3.47 -0.42
CA HIS A 11 9.51 2.68 -1.52
C HIS A 11 8.10 3.17 -1.87
N GLY A 12 7.51 2.58 -2.91
CA GLY A 12 6.08 2.66 -3.20
C GLY A 12 5.54 1.27 -3.56
N ALA A 13 4.26 1.18 -3.89
CA ALA A 13 3.54 -0.02 -4.28
C ALA A 13 4.27 -0.84 -5.34
N LEU A 14 4.99 -0.18 -6.26
CA LEU A 14 5.77 -0.82 -7.32
C LEU A 14 6.87 -1.76 -6.80
N CYS A 15 7.32 -1.66 -5.54
CA CYS A 15 8.28 -2.62 -5.00
C CYS A 15 7.74 -4.06 -4.99
N TRP A 16 6.42 -4.22 -5.12
CA TRP A 16 5.74 -5.51 -5.17
C TRP A 16 5.51 -6.06 -6.58
N GLU A 17 6.07 -5.45 -7.63
CA GLU A 17 5.86 -5.85 -9.04
C GLU A 17 6.15 -7.34 -9.34
N LYS A 18 6.97 -8.01 -8.53
CA LYS A 18 7.27 -9.46 -8.65
C LYS A 18 6.44 -10.34 -7.73
N VAL A 19 5.95 -9.78 -6.62
CA VAL A 19 5.22 -10.53 -5.58
C VAL A 19 3.73 -10.58 -5.90
N ALA A 20 3.14 -9.46 -6.32
CA ALA A 20 1.72 -9.40 -6.62
C ALA A 20 1.32 -10.39 -7.73
N PRO A 21 2.00 -10.46 -8.90
CA PRO A 21 1.63 -11.42 -9.93
C PRO A 21 1.75 -12.88 -9.48
N PHE A 22 2.71 -13.18 -8.60
CA PHE A 22 2.89 -14.53 -8.06
C PHE A 22 1.71 -14.97 -7.16
N LEU A 23 1.18 -14.04 -6.36
CA LEU A 23 0.01 -14.30 -5.52
C LEU A 23 -1.27 -14.38 -6.36
N GLU A 24 -1.42 -13.49 -7.35
CA GLU A 24 -2.55 -13.49 -8.29
C GLU A 24 -2.65 -14.79 -9.08
N GLN A 25 -1.52 -15.32 -9.56
CA GLN A 25 -1.45 -16.63 -10.24
C GLN A 25 -1.96 -17.80 -9.37
N LYS A 26 -1.98 -17.63 -8.05
CA LYS A 26 -2.54 -18.60 -7.09
C LYS A 26 -4.00 -18.34 -6.76
N SER A 27 -4.71 -17.58 -7.59
CA SER A 27 -6.12 -17.22 -7.41
C SER A 27 -6.38 -16.41 -6.13
N HIS A 28 -5.42 -15.57 -5.76
CA HIS A 28 -5.59 -14.56 -4.70
C HIS A 28 -5.88 -13.20 -5.31
N THR A 29 -6.59 -12.33 -4.59
CA THR A 29 -6.70 -10.91 -4.94
C THR A 29 -5.62 -10.15 -4.20
N VAL A 30 -4.97 -9.21 -4.88
CA VAL A 30 -3.84 -8.46 -4.32
C VAL A 30 -4.07 -6.97 -4.55
N GLU A 31 -3.89 -6.19 -3.50
CA GLU A 31 -3.88 -4.74 -3.55
C GLU A 31 -2.51 -4.25 -3.08
N CYS A 32 -1.83 -3.46 -3.91
CA CYS A 32 -0.55 -2.84 -3.59
C CYS A 32 -0.79 -1.36 -3.35
N VAL A 33 -0.52 -0.88 -2.14
CA VAL A 33 -0.94 0.45 -1.70
C VAL A 33 0.27 1.39 -1.60
N ASP A 34 0.09 2.64 -2.01
CA ASP A 34 1.07 3.70 -1.81
C ASP A 34 0.74 4.43 -0.50
N LEU A 35 1.70 4.52 0.42
CA LEU A 35 1.49 5.25 1.67
C LEU A 35 1.55 6.77 1.42
N PRO A 36 0.84 7.58 2.25
CA PRO A 36 0.95 9.03 2.23
C PRO A 36 2.40 9.54 2.16
N GLY A 37 2.67 10.53 1.32
CA GLY A 37 4.01 11.08 1.11
C GLY A 37 4.88 10.30 0.11
N TYR A 38 4.48 9.11 -0.33
CA TYR A 38 4.96 8.60 -1.63
C TYR A 38 4.16 9.24 -2.78
N GLU A 39 2.84 9.41 -2.57
CA GLU A 39 1.97 10.06 -3.53
C GLU A 39 2.28 11.56 -3.66
N LYS A 40 2.23 12.09 -4.89
CA LYS A 40 2.59 13.48 -5.23
C LYS A 40 1.74 14.55 -4.53
N VAL A 41 0.67 14.17 -3.84
CA VAL A 41 -0.31 15.08 -3.22
C VAL A 41 0.13 15.53 -1.82
N ALA A 42 0.91 14.73 -1.10
CA ALA A 42 1.40 15.08 0.23
C ALA A 42 2.90 15.42 0.18
N THR A 43 3.31 16.52 0.83
CA THR A 43 4.74 16.72 1.04
C THR A 43 5.24 15.74 2.11
N PRO A 44 6.29 14.93 1.85
CA PRO A 44 6.74 13.91 2.80
C PRO A 44 7.05 14.45 4.20
N ALA A 45 7.47 15.71 4.29
CA ALA A 45 7.80 16.38 5.56
C ALA A 45 6.59 16.61 6.48
N GLN A 46 5.37 16.53 5.96
CA GLN A 46 4.13 16.76 6.71
C GLN A 46 3.45 15.44 7.13
N VAL A 47 3.94 14.31 6.64
CA VAL A 47 3.33 13.01 6.90
C VAL A 47 3.74 12.50 8.28
N THR A 48 2.74 12.07 9.03
CA THR A 48 2.86 11.48 10.36
C THR A 48 2.54 9.99 10.30
N TYR A 49 2.81 9.29 11.41
CA TYR A 49 2.39 7.90 11.55
C TYR A 49 0.85 7.74 11.58
N GLN A 50 0.13 8.76 12.06
CA GLN A 50 -1.33 8.72 12.08
C GLN A 50 -1.89 8.72 10.65
N ASP A 51 -1.29 9.48 9.73
CA ASP A 51 -1.69 9.48 8.32
C ASP A 51 -1.55 8.09 7.69
N TYR A 52 -0.51 7.31 8.07
CA TYR A 52 -0.37 5.92 7.64
C TYR A 52 -1.46 5.03 8.22
N TYR A 53 -1.78 5.19 9.50
CA TYR A 53 -2.84 4.42 10.15
C TYR A 53 -4.19 4.69 9.48
N ASP A 54 -4.57 5.96 9.34
CA ASP A 54 -5.86 6.38 8.79
C ASP A 54 -6.03 5.88 7.36
N HIS A 55 -4.98 5.96 6.54
CA HIS A 55 -5.00 5.47 5.17
C HIS A 55 -5.19 3.95 5.10
N ILE A 56 -4.48 3.18 5.93
CA ILE A 56 -4.65 1.72 5.97
C ILE A 56 -6.02 1.33 6.54
N GLU A 57 -6.54 2.05 7.52
CA GLU A 57 -7.89 1.85 8.05
C GLU A 57 -8.95 2.07 6.95
N GLU A 58 -8.81 3.13 6.15
CA GLU A 58 -9.69 3.41 5.01
C GLU A 58 -9.71 2.25 4.01
N ILE A 59 -8.54 1.75 3.61
CA ILE A 59 -8.43 0.60 2.68
C ILE A 59 -9.10 -0.63 3.26
N LEU A 60 -8.84 -0.94 4.54
CA LEU A 60 -9.43 -2.10 5.22
C LEU A 60 -10.95 -2.04 5.34
N LEU A 61 -11.56 -0.86 5.32
CA LEU A 61 -13.01 -0.68 5.36
C LEU A 61 -13.68 -0.80 3.98
N GLN A 62 -12.92 -0.84 2.89
CA GLN A 62 -13.42 -0.94 1.52
C GLN A 62 -13.45 -2.37 0.96
N VAL A 63 -12.87 -3.33 1.67
CA VAL A 63 -12.68 -4.73 1.25
C VAL A 63 -13.75 -5.71 1.73
#